data_AF-A0A195B0B5-F1
#
_entry.id   AF-A0A195B0B5-F1
#
_cell.length_a   1.000
_cell.length_b   1.000
_cell.length_c   1.000
_cell.angle_alpha   90.00
_cell.angle_beta   90.00
_cell.angle_gamma   90.00
#
_symmetry.space_group_name_H-M   'P 1'
#
loop_
_entity.id
_entity.type
_entity.pdbx_description
1 polymer ?
#
loop_
_entity_poly.entity_id
_entity_poly.type
_entity_poly.pdbx_seq_one_letter_code
_entity_poly.pdbx_strand_id
1 'polypeptide(L)'
;MRLISMERDGNLTAVYERLVKVVQEIEKKLEFLQCRRLGFLTFCSTNLGTAIRAFVHVRLPKFSADFINYPKRSAVYGFQVRTTILY
;
A
#
# COMPACT_ATOMS: atom_id res chain seq x y z
N MET A 1 6.95 3.24 12.73
CA MET A 1 5.92 2.19 12.93
C MET A 1 5.32 1.80 11.59
N ARG A 2 4.94 0.53 11.38
CA ARG A 2 4.15 0.09 10.22
C ARG A 2 2.87 -0.59 10.70
N LEU A 3 1.73 -0.05 10.30
CA LEU A 3 0.42 -0.62 10.59
C LEU A 3 -0.07 -1.37 9.34
N ILE A 4 -0.52 -2.61 9.53
CA ILE A 4 -0.91 -3.50 8.45
C ILE A 4 -2.29 -4.05 8.76
N SER A 5 -3.20 -3.88 7.81
CA SER A 5 -4.50 -4.56 7.78
C SER A 5 -4.52 -5.41 6.51
N MET A 6 -4.80 -6.70 6.65
CA MET A 6 -4.81 -7.65 5.54
C MET A 6 -5.89 -8.71 5.77
N GLU A 7 -6.40 -9.29 4.69
CA GLU A 7 -7.31 -10.44 4.68
C GLU A 7 -7.11 -11.26 3.40
N ARG A 8 -7.63 -12.50 3.38
CA ARG A 8 -7.51 -13.37 2.20
C ARG A 8 -8.43 -12.97 1.06
N ASP A 9 -9.58 -12.41 1.40
CA ASP A 9 -10.60 -12.03 0.43
C ASP A 9 -10.30 -10.65 -0.19
N GLY A 10 -10.94 -10.36 -1.32
CA GLY A 10 -10.74 -9.12 -2.07
C GLY A 10 -11.49 -7.90 -1.53
N ASN A 11 -11.94 -7.89 -0.26
CA ASN A 11 -12.78 -6.83 0.28
C ASN A 11 -11.95 -5.65 0.81
N LEU A 12 -11.56 -4.77 -0.11
CA LEU A 12 -10.78 -3.57 0.19
C LEU A 12 -11.43 -2.67 1.25
N THR A 13 -12.76 -2.54 1.24
CA THR A 13 -13.50 -1.70 2.18
C THR A 13 -13.29 -2.18 3.61
N ALA A 14 -13.46 -3.49 3.87
CA ALA A 14 -13.27 -4.07 5.19
C ALA A 14 -11.82 -3.92 5.69
N VAL A 15 -10.83 -4.14 4.81
CA VAL A 15 -9.41 -3.96 5.14
C VAL A 15 -9.12 -2.51 5.52
N TYR A 16 -9.62 -1.56 4.73
CA TYR A 16 -9.35 -0.14 4.90
C TYR A 16 -10.03 0.42 6.15
N GLU A 17 -11.30 0.13 6.38
CA GLU A 17 -12.02 0.56 7.58
C GLU A 17 -11.35 0.07 8.87
N ARG A 18 -10.89 -1.18 8.87
CA ARG A 18 -10.14 -1.76 10.00
C ARG A 18 -8.81 -1.03 10.24
N LEU A 19 -8.10 -0.66 9.17
CA LEU A 19 -6.86 0.12 9.27
C LEU A 19 -7.13 1.51 9.87
N VAL A 20 -8.13 2.22 9.36
CA VAL A 20 -8.49 3.57 9.82
C VAL A 20 -8.85 3.56 11.30
N LYS A 21 -9.67 2.60 11.75
CA LYS A 21 -10.03 2.45 13.18
C LYS A 21 -8.79 2.32 14.06
N VAL A 22 -7.83 1.46 13.67
CA VAL A 22 -6.60 1.26 14.44
C VAL A 22 -5.71 2.51 14.44
N VAL A 23 -5.57 3.19 13.30
CA VAL A 23 -4.81 4.45 13.21
C VAL A 23 -5.39 5.49 14.17
N GLN A 24 -6.71 5.71 14.14
CA GLN A 24 -7.39 6.67 15.00
C GLN A 24 -7.23 6.37 16.49
N GLU A 25 -7.27 5.09 16.89
CA GLU A 25 -7.04 4.72 18.30
C GLU A 25 -5.59 4.93 18.76
N ILE A 26 -4.63 4.78 17.85
CA ILE A 26 -3.22 5.01 18.15
C ILE A 26 -2.90 6.51 18.20
N GLU A 27 -3.48 7.31 17.32
CA GLU A 27 -3.31 8.77 17.30
C GLU A 27 -3.73 9.44 18.61
N LYS A 28 -4.67 8.84 19.37
CA LYS A 28 -5.06 9.32 20.70
C LYS A 28 -3.96 9.18 21.76
N LYS A 29 -3.00 8.27 21.54
CA LYS A 29 -1.94 7.92 22.52
C LYS A 29 -0.55 8.33 22.07
N LEU A 30 -0.33 8.49 20.77
CA LEU A 30 0.95 8.80 20.16
C LEU A 30 0.78 9.88 19.10
N GLU A 31 1.59 10.92 19.16
CA GLU A 31 1.64 11.94 18.12
C GLU A 31 2.49 11.48 16.92
N PHE A 32 1.93 11.60 15.72
CA PHE A 32 2.67 11.34 14.49
C PHE A 32 3.36 12.59 13.97
N LEU A 33 4.60 12.42 13.51
CA LEU A 33 5.37 13.49 12.88
C LEU A 33 4.74 13.86 11.52
N GLN A 34 4.27 15.11 11.42
CA GLN A 34 3.64 15.64 10.21
C GLN A 34 4.27 16.98 9.80
N CYS A 35 4.42 17.19 8.50
CA CYS A 35 4.87 18.43 7.89
C CYS A 35 3.80 18.96 6.93
N ARG A 36 3.51 20.27 6.98
CA ARG A 36 2.50 20.90 6.10
C ARG A 36 2.72 20.61 4.61
N ARG A 37 3.98 20.54 4.15
CA ARG A 37 4.31 20.28 2.74
C ARG A 37 4.37 18.79 2.40
N LEU A 38 4.85 17.96 3.32
CA LEU A 38 5.21 16.56 3.05
C LEU A 38 4.24 15.53 3.65
N GLY A 39 3.24 15.95 4.41
CA GLY A 39 2.35 15.04 5.14
C GLY A 39 3.07 14.29 6.25
N PHE A 40 2.73 13.02 6.45
CA PHE A 40 3.36 12.15 7.45
C PHE A 40 4.81 11.86 7.08
N LEU A 41 5.71 12.09 8.03
CA LEU A 41 7.13 11.90 7.84
C LEU A 41 7.51 10.44 8.06
N THR A 42 8.23 9.87 7.10
CA THR A 42 8.78 8.51 7.16
C THR A 42 10.24 8.52 6.75
N PHE A 43 10.96 7.46 7.11
CA PHE A 43 12.40 7.36 6.85
C PHE A 43 12.73 7.36 5.35
N CYS A 44 11.98 6.61 4.54
CA CYS A 44 12.19 6.53 3.11
C CYS A 44 11.28 7.52 2.38
N SER A 45 11.86 8.38 1.55
CA SER A 45 11.17 9.43 0.79
C SER A 45 9.96 8.94 -0.02
N THR A 46 9.96 7.68 -0.44
CA THR A 46 8.84 7.08 -1.20
C THR A 46 7.57 6.82 -0.40
N ASN A 47 7.62 6.92 0.94
CA ASN A 47 6.45 6.73 1.82
C ASN A 47 6.04 8.03 2.53
N LEU A 48 6.44 9.20 2.01
CA LEU A 48 5.94 10.49 2.51
C LEU A 48 4.48 10.72 2.08
N GLY A 49 3.84 11.75 2.64
CA GLY A 49 2.47 12.11 2.34
C GLY A 49 1.49 11.33 3.21
N THR A 50 0.73 10.43 2.58
CA THR A 50 -0.23 9.59 3.31
C THR A 50 0.45 8.45 4.07
N ALA A 51 1.68 8.07 3.67
CA ALA A 51 2.36 6.86 4.12
C ALA A 51 1.55 5.55 3.93
N ILE A 52 0.49 5.58 3.11
CA ILE A 52 -0.38 4.44 2.83
C ILE A 52 0.15 3.69 1.61
N ARG A 53 0.19 2.36 1.71
CA ARG A 53 0.46 1.46 0.59
C ARG A 53 -0.57 0.33 0.56
N ALA A 54 -1.55 0.44 -0.33
CA ALA A 54 -2.47 -0.66 -0.63
C ALA A 54 -1.82 -1.58 -1.68
N PHE A 55 -1.88 -2.89 -1.45
CA PHE A 55 -1.42 -3.89 -2.41
C PHE A 55 -2.30 -5.15 -2.32
N VAL A 56 -2.33 -5.91 -3.40
CA VAL A 56 -3.03 -7.20 -3.48
C VAL A 56 -2.06 -8.24 -4.03
N HIS A 57 -2.23 -9.49 -3.59
CA HIS A 57 -1.62 -10.63 -4.27
C HIS A 57 -2.63 -11.19 -5.27
N VAL A 58 -2.30 -11.11 -6.56
CA VAL A 58 -3.17 -11.55 -7.65
C VAL A 58 -2.38 -12.33 -8.70
N ARG A 59 -3.00 -13.38 -9.24
CA ARG A 59 -2.43 -14.16 -10.36
C ARG A 59 -3.02 -13.65 -11.68
N LEU A 60 -2.18 -13.08 -12.53
CA LEU A 60 -2.58 -12.54 -13.84
C LEU A 60 -1.72 -13.19 -14.95
N PRO A 61 -1.95 -14.46 -15.30
CA PRO A 61 -1.04 -15.23 -16.17
C PRO A 61 -0.83 -14.60 -17.55
N LYS A 62 -1.88 -13.99 -18.13
CA LYS A 62 -1.79 -13.31 -19.43
C LYS A 62 -1.05 -11.97 -19.35
N PHE A 63 -1.13 -11.29 -18.21
CA PHE A 63 -0.47 -10.00 -18.01
C PHE A 63 1.03 -10.19 -17.76
N SER A 64 1.39 -11.18 -16.94
CA SER A 64 2.78 -11.49 -16.61
C SER A 64 3.55 -12.18 -17.74
N ALA A 65 2.86 -12.76 -18.72
CA ALA A 65 3.51 -13.39 -19.88
C ALA A 65 4.34 -12.39 -20.72
N ASP A 66 3.96 -11.12 -20.74
CA ASP A 66 4.65 -10.06 -21.48
C ASP A 66 5.64 -9.32 -20.55
N PHE A 67 6.76 -9.98 -20.25
CA PHE A 67 7.80 -9.50 -19.31
C PHE A 67 8.34 -8.10 -19.64
N ILE A 68 8.35 -7.71 -20.91
CA ILE A 68 8.92 -6.44 -21.36
C ILE A 68 7.92 -5.30 -21.15
N ASN A 69 6.64 -5.53 -21.42
CA ASN A 69 5.66 -4.45 -21.44
C ASN A 69 4.77 -4.37 -20.20
N TYR A 70 4.67 -5.43 -19.37
CA TYR A 70 3.85 -5.36 -18.17
C TYR A 70 4.22 -4.19 -17.22
N PRO A 71 5.51 -3.83 -17.01
CA PRO A 71 5.85 -2.70 -16.13
C PRO A 71 5.30 -1.39 -16.70
N LYS A 72 5.46 -1.17 -18.01
CA LYS A 72 4.95 0.01 -18.73
C LYS A 72 3.43 0.11 -18.63
N ARG A 73 2.72 -1.01 -18.78
CA ARG A 73 1.26 -1.06 -18.65
C ARG A 73 0.79 -0.72 -17.25
N SER A 74 1.47 -1.24 -16.21
CA SER A 74 1.12 -0.93 -14.82
C SER A 74 1.38 0.53 -14.43
N ALA A 75 2.45 1.12 -14.98
CA ALA A 75 2.83 2.51 -14.70
C ALA A 75 1.80 3.53 -15.20
N VAL A 76 1.08 3.23 -16.29
CA VAL A 76 -0.03 4.08 -16.80
C VAL A 76 -1.11 4.28 -15.75
N TYR A 77 -1.34 3.29 -14.89
CA TYR A 77 -2.32 3.34 -13.81
C TYR A 77 -1.72 3.74 -12.45
N GLY A 78 -0.43 4.11 -12.42
CA GLY A 78 0.29 4.44 -11.19
C GLY A 78 0.58 3.23 -10.28
N PHE A 79 0.44 2.00 -10.79
CA PHE A 79 0.71 0.79 -10.01
C PHE A 79 2.17 0.35 -10.10
N GLN A 80 2.72 -0.08 -8.97
CA GLN A 80 4.00 -0.76 -8.90
C GLN A 80 3.78 -2.27 -8.78
N VAL A 81 4.29 -3.05 -9.74
CA VAL A 81 4.28 -4.51 -9.68
C VAL A 81 5.49 -5.01 -8.89
N ARG A 82 5.27 -5.98 -8.01
CA ARG A 82 6.32 -6.69 -7.29
C ARG A 82 6.09 -8.19 -7.42
N THR A 83 7.16 -8.94 -7.63
CA THR A 83 7.11 -10.40 -7.70
C THR A 83 7.05 -10.97 -6.29
N THR A 84 6.24 -12.01 -6.11
CA THR A 84 6.19 -12.81 -4.88
C THR A 84 6.60 -14.24 -5.24
N ILE A 85 7.44 -14.86 -4.41
CA ILE A 85 7.65 -16.31 -4.47
C ILE A 85 6.48 -16.93 -3.73
N LEU A 86 5.55 -17.53 -4.46
CA LEU A 86 4.51 -18.36 -3.88
C LEU A 86 5.09 -19.77 -3.77
N TYR A 87 5.31 -20.24 -2.55
CA TYR A 87 5.60 -21.65 -2.27
C TYR A 87 4.34 -22.51 -2.51
#